data_AF-A0AAP8N7A2-F1
#
_entry.id   AF-A0AAP8N7A2-F1
#
_cell.length_a   1.000
_cell.length_b   1.000
_cell.length_c   1.000
_cell.angle_alpha   90.00
_cell.angle_beta   90.00
_cell.angle_gamma   90.00
#
_symmetry.space_group_name_H-M   'P 1'
#
loop_
_entity.id
_entity.type
_entity.pdbx_description
1 polymer ?
#
loop_
_entity_poly.entity_id
_entity_poly.type
_entity_poly.pdbx_seq_one_letter_code
_entity_poly.pdbx_strand_id
1 'polypeptide(L)' 'GLKLLRAQVRHLGTEQNLEILKSIFEYLKTKIDMKYKTEVEDLITVKEDGSHIVKGIKLKNGEEIQAEKVVIVPGRD' A
#
# COMPACT_ATOMS: atom_id res chain seq x y z
N GLY A 1 -36.89 -0.12 -22.24
CA GLY A 1 -35.91 -0.12 -23.35
C GLY A 1 -34.55 0.27 -22.81
N LEU A 2 -33.49 -0.44 -23.20
CA LEU A 2 -32.10 -0.11 -22.82
C LEU A 2 -31.65 1.17 -23.52
N LYS A 3 -31.10 2.11 -22.76
CA LYS A 3 -30.59 3.40 -23.27
C LYS A 3 -29.05 3.36 -23.21
N LEU A 4 -28.41 3.13 -24.35
CA LEU A 4 -26.95 3.14 -24.47
C LEU A 4 -26.44 4.58 -24.49
N LEU A 5 -25.81 5.01 -23.40
CA LEU A 5 -25.07 6.27 -23.34
C LEU A 5 -23.70 6.05 -23.98
N ARG A 6 -23.38 6.81 -25.04
CA ARG A 6 -22.02 6.83 -25.60
C ARG A 6 -21.13 7.64 -24.66
N ALA A 7 -20.38 6.96 -23.80
CA ALA A 7 -19.31 7.57 -23.01
C ALA A 7 -17.96 7.08 -23.54
N GLN A 8 -17.02 7.99 -23.75
CA GLN A 8 -15.62 7.60 -23.95
C GLN A 8 -15.05 7.18 -22.60
N VAL A 9 -14.71 5.89 -22.47
CA VAL A 9 -13.98 5.41 -21.30
C VAL A 9 -12.53 5.87 -21.44
N ARG A 10 -12.10 6.80 -20.58
CA ARG A 10 -10.69 7.12 -20.43
C ARG A 10 -10.04 5.99 -19.64
N HIS A 11 -9.37 5.09 -20.33
CA HIS A 11 -8.54 4.06 -19.74
C HIS A 11 -7.08 4.31 -20.15
N LEU A 12 -6.15 4.10 -19.22
CA LEU A 12 -4.72 4.32 -19.44
C LEU A 12 -4.15 3.34 -20.49
N GLY A 13 -4.76 2.16 -20.67
CA GLY A 13 -4.19 1.07 -21.44
C GLY A 13 -3.15 0.31 -20.62
N THR A 14 -3.07 -1.00 -20.83
CA THR A 14 -2.17 -1.88 -20.07
C THR A 14 -0.70 -1.50 -20.26
N GLU A 15 -0.29 -1.12 -21.47
CA GLU A 15 1.11 -0.78 -21.73
C GLU A 15 1.53 0.52 -21.03
N GLN A 16 0.69 1.56 -21.06
CA GLN A 16 1.01 2.84 -20.42
C GLN A 16 1.04 2.70 -18.89
N ASN A 17 0.21 1.83 -18.32
CA ASN A 17 0.20 1.56 -16.89
C ASN A 17 1.55 1.00 -16.40
N LEU A 18 2.16 0.09 -17.16
CA LEU A 18 3.46 -0.47 -16.80
C LEU A 18 4.55 0.61 -16.76
N GLU A 19 4.61 1.46 -17.79
CA GLU A 19 5.60 2.55 -17.87
C GLU A 19 5.42 3.59 -16.75
N ILE A 20 4.17 3.92 -16.42
CA ILE A 20 3.87 4.87 -15.34
C ILE A 20 4.29 4.30 -13.98
N LEU A 21 3.95 3.03 -13.68
CA LEU A 21 4.34 2.38 -12.44
C LEU A 21 5.87 2.26 -12.31
N LYS A 22 6.55 1.94 -13.42
CA LYS A 22 8.02 1.90 -13.47
C LYS A 22 8.63 3.27 -13.18
N SER A 23 8.08 4.34 -13.74
CA SER A 23 8.54 5.71 -13.47
C SER A 23 8.40 6.08 -11.99
N ILE A 24 7.26 5.75 -11.37
CA ILE A 24 7.02 5.97 -9.94
C ILE A 24 8.04 5.18 -9.09
N PHE A 25 8.26 3.90 -9.42
CA PHE A 25 9.24 3.06 -8.74
C PHE A 25 10.66 3.65 -8.83
N GLU A 26 11.12 4.00 -10.03
CA GLU A 26 12.46 4.55 -10.27
C GLU A 26 12.70 5.86 -9.52
N TYR A 27 11.67 6.71 -9.39
CA TYR A 27 11.74 7.91 -8.57
C TYR A 27 11.87 7.60 -7.08
N LEU A 28 11.00 6.73 -6.56
CA LEU A 28 10.90 6.45 -5.13
C LEU A 28 12.04 5.56 -4.60
N LYS A 29 12.63 4.68 -5.41
CA LYS A 29 13.67 3.73 -4.94
C LYS A 29 14.90 4.39 -4.34
N THR A 30 15.14 5.67 -4.65
CA THR A 30 16.25 6.46 -4.10
C THR A 30 15.86 7.27 -2.86
N LYS A 31 14.59 7.22 -2.47
CA LYS A 31 13.98 8.08 -1.44
C LYS A 31 13.44 7.30 -0.25
N ILE A 32 13.08 6.04 -0.46
CA ILE A 32 12.50 5.17 0.56
C ILE A 32 13.09 3.77 0.48
N ASP A 33 13.10 3.08 1.61
CA ASP A 33 13.37 1.65 1.65
C ASP A 33 12.14 0.88 1.17
N MET A 34 12.33 0.05 0.16
CA MET A 34 11.28 -0.81 -0.39
C MET A 34 11.62 -2.27 -0.08
N LYS A 35 10.82 -2.90 0.77
CA LYS A 35 10.93 -4.34 1.09
C LYS A 35 9.88 -5.13 0.31
N TYR A 36 10.34 -6.00 -0.59
CA TYR A 36 9.49 -6.89 -1.39
C TYR A 36 9.47 -8.30 -0.83
N LYS A 37 8.38 -9.04 -1.09
CA LYS A 37 8.16 -10.38 -0.50
C LYS A 37 8.25 -10.36 1.04
N THR A 38 7.80 -9.26 1.63
CA THR A 38 7.84 -9.00 3.06
C THR A 38 6.40 -8.84 3.53
N GLU A 39 5.81 -9.94 3.97
CA GLU A 39 4.39 -10.01 4.36
C GLU A 39 4.23 -9.47 5.80
N VAL A 40 3.34 -8.50 5.96
CA VAL A 40 2.93 -7.98 7.27
C VAL A 40 1.88 -8.93 7.84
N GLU A 41 2.12 -9.42 9.06
CA GLU A 41 1.20 -10.33 9.77
C GLU A 41 0.22 -9.55 10.63
N ASP A 42 0.70 -8.54 11.37
CA ASP A 42 -0.14 -7.80 12.32
C ASP A 42 0.37 -6.37 12.59
N LEU A 43 -0.48 -5.55 13.19
CA LEU A 43 -0.12 -4.26 13.77
C LEU A 43 0.33 -4.44 15.21
N ILE A 44 1.42 -3.79 15.58
CA ILE A 44 1.84 -3.70 16.97
C ILE A 44 1.05 -2.56 17.60
N THR A 45 0.21 -2.87 18.60
CA THR A 45 -0.56 -1.87 19.33
C THR A 45 -0.34 -1.96 20.83
N VAL A 46 -0.39 -0.80 21.49
CA VAL A 46 -0.40 -0.70 22.94
C VAL A 46 -1.66 0.03 23.39
N LYS A 47 -2.09 -0.22 24.62
CA LYS A 47 -3.24 0.47 25.21
C LYS A 47 -2.75 1.61 26.09
N GLU A 48 -3.04 2.84 25.67
CA GLU A 48 -2.73 4.07 26.39
C GLU A 48 -4.04 4.85 26.57
N ASP A 49 -4.36 5.28 27.80
CA ASP A 49 -5.58 6.03 28.14
C ASP A 49 -6.88 5.43 27.59
N GLY A 50 -6.98 4.10 27.60
CA GLY A 50 -8.15 3.36 27.11
C GLY A 50 -8.22 3.21 25.59
N SER A 51 -7.28 3.78 24.83
CA SER A 51 -7.23 3.74 23.37
C SER A 51 -6.07 2.89 22.85
N HIS A 52 -6.23 2.31 21.65
CA HIS A 52 -5.14 1.59 20.98
C HIS A 52 -4.27 2.58 20.21
N ILE A 53 -2.97 2.54 20.48
CA ILE A 53 -1.95 3.31 19.77
C ILE A 53 -1.08 2.34 18.98
N VAL A 54 -0.96 2.56 17.67
CA VAL A 54 -0.06 1.77 16.81
C VAL A 54 1.38 2.19 17.08
N LYS A 55 2.27 1.22 17.27
CA LYS A 55 3.72 1.43 17.47
C LYS A 55 4.57 0.83 16.35
N GLY A 56 3.96 0.07 15.44
CA GLY A 56 4.67 -0.55 14.33
C GLY A 56 3.90 -1.69 13.70
N ILE A 57 4.65 -2.57 13.03
CA ILE A 57 4.13 -3.75 12.35
C ILE A 57 4.96 -4.98 12.73
N LYS A 58 4.30 -6.13 12.79
CA LYS A 58 4.93 -7.44 12.90
C LYS A 58 4.90 -8.12 11.54
N LEU A 59 6.05 -8.62 11.12
CA LEU A 59 6.21 -9.38 9.89
C LEU A 59 5.99 -10.88 10.16
N LYS A 60 5.58 -11.61 9.13
CA LYS A 60 5.30 -13.06 9.21
C LYS A 60 6.52 -13.91 9.60
N ASN A 61 7.73 -13.40 9.38
CA ASN A 61 8.97 -14.04 9.80
C ASN A 61 9.31 -13.80 11.29
N GLY A 62 8.48 -13.05 12.03
CA GLY A 62 8.69 -12.68 13.43
C GLY A 62 9.48 -11.39 13.64
N GLU A 63 9.97 -10.72 12.59
CA GLU A 63 10.62 -9.41 12.69
C GLU A 63 9.59 -8.32 13.03
N GLU A 64 9.96 -7.39 13.91
CA GLU A 64 9.16 -6.23 14.25
C GLU A 64 9.79 -4.96 13.70
N ILE A 65 8.98 -4.12 13.06
CA ILE A 65 9.38 -2.80 12.56
C ILE A 65 8.59 -1.74 13.31
N GLN A 66 9.29 -0.95 14.12
CA GLN A 66 8.71 0.15 14.89
C GLN A 66 8.53 1.39 14.00
N ALA A 67 7.41 2.09 14.17
CA ALA A 67 7.11 3.32 13.45
C ALA A 67 6.14 4.19 14.25
N GLU A 68 6.34 5.51 14.21
CA GLU A 68 5.43 6.49 14.84
C GLU A 68 4.07 6.53 14.15
N LYS A 69 4.05 6.28 12.83
CA LYS A 69 2.85 6.30 12.01
C LYS A 69 2.88 5.15 11.02
N VAL A 70 1.75 4.49 10.87
CA VAL A 70 1.54 3.39 9.91
C VAL A 70 0.38 3.77 9.00
N VAL A 71 0.59 3.68 7.68
CA VAL A 71 -0.46 3.88 6.67
C VAL A 71 -0.74 2.53 6.01
N ILE A 72 -2.01 2.11 6.06
CA ILE A 72 -2.45 0.79 5.62
C ILE A 72 -3.05 0.92 4.22
N VAL A 73 -2.36 0.35 3.22
CA VAL A 73 -2.79 0.38 1.81
C VAL A 73 -2.65 -1.01 1.15
N PRO A 74 -3.24 -2.10 1.73
CA PRO A 74 -3.07 -3.47 1.23
C PRO A 74 -3.76 -3.72 -0.12
N GLY A 75 -4.60 -2.78 -0.59
CA GLY A 75 -5.45 -3.02 -1.75
C GLY A 75 -6.63 -3.91 -1.38
N ARG A 76 -7.05 -4.75 -2.31
CA ARG A 76 -8.09 -5.77 -2.08
C ARG A 76 -7.40 -7.12 -1.90
N ASP A 77 -7.80 -7.80 -0.81
CA ASP A 77 -7.30 -9.09 -0.30
C ASP A 77 -5.91 -9.04 0.36
#